data_AF-J5KZ35-F1
#
_entry.id   AF-J5KZ35-F1
#
_cell.length_a   1.000
_cell.length_b   1.000
_cell.length_c   1.000
_cell.angle_alpha   90.00
_cell.angle_beta   90.00
_cell.angle_gamma   90.00
#
_symmetry.space_group_name_H-M   'P 1'
#
loop_
_entity.id
_entity.type
_entity.pdbx_description
1 polymer ?
#
loop_
_entity_poly.entity_id
_entity_poly.type
_entity_poly.pdbx_seq_one_letter_code
_entity_poly.pdbx_strand_id
1 'polypeptide(L)'
;MQKERAGIKDIGFSIDTLNLELSSLDVDVARMNEYEINFTSSALKILAQGDMNKTELLNAMGYEKDDKTARDCLDKFEGNLWTSTKTGKAIVYSSKKEATTITTDTTIVEDSLFLAV
;
A
#
# COMPACT_ATOMS: atom_id res chain seq x y z
N MET A 1 -3.74 -19.08 -36.96
CA MET A 1 -2.81 -18.40 -36.02
C MET A 1 -3.64 -17.65 -34.99
N GLN A 2 -3.52 -18.01 -33.72
CA GLN A 2 -4.22 -17.36 -32.62
C GLN A 2 -3.45 -16.07 -32.29
N LYS A 3 -4.13 -14.92 -32.31
CA LYS A 3 -3.51 -13.65 -31.93
C LYS A 3 -3.35 -13.65 -30.41
N GLU A 4 -2.15 -13.94 -29.91
CA GLU A 4 -1.82 -13.61 -28.53
C GLU A 4 -1.89 -12.09 -28.36
N ARG A 5 -2.74 -11.64 -27.45
CA ARG A 5 -2.66 -10.30 -26.90
C ARG A 5 -2.18 -10.44 -25.47
N ALA A 6 -0.88 -10.24 -25.25
CA ALA A 6 -0.38 -10.00 -23.91
C ALA A 6 -0.92 -8.63 -23.47
N GLY A 7 -1.92 -8.64 -22.58
CA GLY A 7 -2.40 -7.41 -21.95
C GLY A 7 -1.26 -6.81 -21.15
N ILE A 8 -0.95 -5.53 -21.38
CA ILE A 8 -0.01 -4.81 -20.52
C ILE A 8 -0.75 -4.55 -19.21
N LYS A 9 -0.22 -5.08 -18.11
CA LYS A 9 -0.73 -4.83 -16.77
C LYS A 9 0.20 -3.82 -16.09
N ASP A 10 -0.36 -2.69 -15.67
CA ASP A 10 0.35 -1.77 -14.79
C ASP A 10 0.59 -2.46 -13.44
N ILE A 11 1.83 -2.45 -12.98
CA ILE A 11 2.26 -3.02 -11.69
C ILE A 11 3.17 -2.03 -10.98
N GLY A 12 2.97 -1.87 -9.67
CA GLY A 12 3.80 -1.04 -8.79
C GLY A 12 4.72 -1.90 -7.94
N PHE A 13 5.93 -1.40 -7.68
CA PHE A 13 6.87 -2.01 -6.75
C PHE A 13 7.47 -0.95 -5.85
N SER A 14 7.70 -1.30 -4.59
CA SER A 14 8.54 -0.54 -3.67
C SER A 14 9.89 -1.24 -3.54
N ILE A 15 10.98 -0.47 -3.47
CA ILE A 15 12.33 -0.96 -3.22
C ILE A 15 12.82 -0.38 -1.90
N ASP A 16 13.16 -1.25 -0.94
CA ASP A 16 13.97 -0.87 0.20
C ASP A 16 15.44 -0.85 -0.23
N THR A 17 16.08 0.32 -0.23
CA THR A 17 17.48 0.46 -0.66
C THR A 17 18.49 -0.04 0.36
N LEU A 18 18.06 -0.26 1.62
CA LEU A 18 18.92 -0.79 2.68
C LEU A 18 18.98 -2.31 2.62
N ASN A 19 17.83 -2.95 2.47
CA ASN A 19 17.71 -4.41 2.45
C ASN A 19 17.66 -5.00 1.03
N LEU A 20 17.57 -4.15 -0.01
CA LEU A 20 17.39 -4.53 -1.41
C LEU A 20 16.16 -5.43 -1.63
N GLU A 21 15.13 -5.24 -0.81
CA GLU A 21 13.88 -5.99 -0.89
C GLU A 21 12.89 -5.27 -1.80
N LEU A 22 12.25 -6.06 -2.68
CA LEU A 22 11.19 -5.63 -3.58
C LEU A 22 9.85 -6.10 -3.00
N SER A 23 8.96 -5.17 -2.69
CA SER A 23 7.58 -5.47 -2.31
C SER A 23 6.60 -5.00 -3.38
N SER A 24 5.59 -5.82 -3.65
CA SER A 24 4.51 -5.42 -4.57
C SER A 24 3.76 -4.24 -3.95
N LEU A 25 3.69 -3.14 -4.68
CA LEU A 25 3.01 -1.93 -4.26
C LEU A 25 1.81 -1.69 -5.17
N ASP A 26 0.71 -1.22 -4.59
CA ASP A 26 -0.44 -0.85 -5.39
C ASP A 26 -0.06 0.30 -6.36
N VAL A 27 -0.56 0.22 -7.60
CA VAL A 27 -0.21 1.17 -8.68
C VAL A 27 -0.62 2.60 -8.32
N ASP A 28 -1.73 2.78 -7.62
CA ASP A 28 -2.19 4.09 -7.20
C ASP A 28 -1.28 4.69 -6.12
N VAL A 29 -0.68 3.81 -5.29
CA VAL A 29 0.34 4.21 -4.32
C VAL A 29 1.68 4.53 -5.01
N ALA A 30 2.08 3.73 -5.99
CA ALA A 30 3.30 3.98 -6.76
C ALA A 30 3.23 5.26 -7.61
N ARG A 31 2.03 5.71 -8.01
CA ARG A 31 1.79 6.90 -8.83
C ARG A 31 1.44 8.15 -8.03
N MET A 32 1.63 8.13 -6.70
CA MET A 32 1.33 9.28 -5.85
C MET A 32 2.12 10.52 -6.26
N ASN A 33 1.44 11.67 -6.25
CA ASN A 33 2.12 12.96 -6.35
C ASN A 33 2.75 13.37 -5.00
N GLU A 34 3.61 14.40 -5.01
CA GLU A 34 4.32 14.85 -3.79
C GLU A 34 3.37 15.25 -2.65
N TYR A 35 2.19 15.81 -2.97
CA TYR A 35 1.17 16.12 -1.98
C TYR A 35 0.56 14.86 -1.36
N GLU A 36 0.21 13.87 -2.18
CA GLU A 36 -0.33 12.58 -1.75
C GLU A 36 0.69 11.81 -0.90
N ILE A 37 1.98 11.86 -1.27
CA ILE A 37 3.07 11.27 -0.46
C ILE A 37 3.15 11.93 0.92
N ASN A 38 3.15 13.26 0.98
CA ASN A 38 3.21 13.98 2.26
C ASN A 38 1.95 13.74 3.11
N PHE A 39 0.78 13.69 2.48
CA PHE A 39 -0.49 13.40 3.12
C PHE A 39 -0.49 11.98 3.71
N THR A 40 -0.16 10.98 2.90
CA THR A 40 -0.20 9.56 3.30
C THR A 40 0.85 9.24 4.35
N SER A 41 2.06 9.81 4.24
CA SER A 41 3.10 9.70 5.27
C SER A 41 2.64 10.29 6.61
N SER A 42 2.00 11.46 6.60
CA SER A 42 1.44 12.08 7.80
C SER A 42 0.32 11.23 8.40
N ALA A 43 -0.59 10.73 7.56
CA ALA A 43 -1.68 9.85 7.94
C ALA A 43 -1.18 8.56 8.59
N LEU A 44 -0.20 7.89 7.98
CA LEU A 44 0.41 6.66 8.50
C LEU A 44 1.09 6.91 9.84
N LYS A 45 1.79 8.04 10.00
CA LYS A 45 2.44 8.41 11.27
C LYS A 45 1.44 8.61 12.40
N ILE A 46 0.28 9.19 12.11
CA ILE A 46 -0.81 9.38 13.08
C ILE A 46 -1.49 8.04 13.37
N LEU A 47 -1.81 7.25 12.34
CA LEU A 47 -2.42 5.92 12.47
C LEU A 47 -1.51 4.89 13.15
N ALA A 48 -0.19 5.13 13.18
CA ALA A 48 0.75 4.34 13.97
C ALA A 48 0.61 4.59 15.49
N GLN A 49 0.05 5.74 15.90
CA GLN A 49 -0.20 6.05 17.31
C GLN A 49 -1.53 5.49 17.82
N GLY A 50 -2.49 5.24 16.92
CA GLY A 50 -3.76 4.62 17.24
C GLY A 50 -4.80 4.81 16.14
N ASP A 51 -5.87 4.04 16.24
CA ASP A 51 -7.01 4.14 15.33
C ASP A 51 -7.75 5.46 15.57
N MET A 52 -8.06 6.19 14.50
CA MET A 52 -8.70 7.51 14.58
C MET A 52 -9.91 7.62 13.68
N ASN A 53 -10.87 8.46 14.06
CA ASN A 53 -12.00 8.74 13.17
C ASN A 53 -11.59 9.66 12.01
N LYS A 54 -12.38 9.67 10.92
CA LYS A 54 -12.12 10.50 9.72
C LYS A 54 -11.78 11.96 10.06
N THR A 55 -12.56 12.55 10.97
CA THR A 55 -12.45 13.97 11.33
C THR A 55 -11.20 14.24 12.17
N GLU A 56 -10.90 13.37 13.13
CA GLU A 56 -9.70 13.43 13.98
C GLU A 56 -8.43 13.25 13.16
N LEU A 57 -8.43 12.29 12.24
CA LEU A 57 -7.30 12.02 11.36
C LEU A 57 -6.99 13.23 10.46
N LEU A 58 -8.04 13.85 9.88
CA LEU A 58 -7.90 15.08 9.10
C LEU A 58 -7.41 16.26 9.96
N ASN A 59 -8.00 16.46 11.15
CA ASN A 59 -7.59 17.52 12.08
C ASN A 59 -6.14 17.34 12.54
N ALA A 60 -5.71 16.11 12.83
CA ALA A 60 -4.36 15.79 13.27
C ALA A 60 -3.31 16.05 12.18
N MET A 61 -3.72 15.95 10.91
CA MET A 61 -2.90 16.35 9.77
C MET A 61 -2.96 17.86 9.47
N GLY A 62 -3.82 18.62 10.16
CA GLY A 62 -4.00 20.05 9.94
C GLY A 62 -4.95 20.41 8.78
N TYR A 63 -5.73 19.45 8.27
CA TYR A 63 -6.75 19.70 7.26
C TYR A 63 -8.10 20.01 7.90
N GLU A 64 -8.86 20.90 7.26
CA GLU A 64 -10.22 21.15 7.71
C GLU A 64 -11.08 19.91 7.55
N LYS A 65 -12.02 19.73 8.48
CA LYS A 65 -12.99 18.64 8.42
C LYS A 65 -13.67 18.57 7.06
N ASP A 66 -13.91 19.71 6.40
CA ASP A 66 -14.64 19.82 5.13
C ASP A 66 -13.78 19.89 3.87
N ASP A 67 -12.46 19.68 4.01
CA ASP A 67 -11.58 19.58 2.86
C ASP A 67 -11.92 18.34 2.03
N LYS A 68 -12.53 18.59 0.87
CA LYS A 68 -12.94 17.53 -0.05
C LYS A 68 -11.74 16.79 -0.63
N THR A 69 -10.63 17.49 -0.89
CA THR A 69 -9.42 16.90 -1.45
C THR A 69 -8.82 15.89 -0.47
N ALA A 70 -8.72 16.28 0.80
CA ALA A 70 -8.18 15.42 1.84
C ALA A 70 -9.08 14.20 2.08
N ARG A 71 -10.41 14.37 2.04
CA ARG A 71 -11.37 13.25 2.13
C ARG A 71 -11.26 12.31 0.93
N ASP A 72 -11.21 12.84 -0.29
CA ASP A 72 -11.09 12.04 -1.51
C ASP A 72 -9.76 11.28 -1.53
N CYS A 73 -8.67 11.89 -1.03
CA CYS A 73 -7.37 11.24 -0.85
C CYS A 73 -7.45 10.10 0.18
N LEU A 74 -8.16 10.32 1.29
CA LEU A 74 -8.36 9.31 2.32
C LEU A 74 -9.10 8.07 1.79
N ASP A 75 -10.16 8.31 1.02
CA ASP A 75 -10.99 7.25 0.44
C ASP A 75 -10.28 6.57 -0.74
N LYS A 76 -9.43 7.29 -1.51
CA LYS A 76 -8.62 6.73 -2.61
C LYS A 76 -7.62 5.66 -2.16
N PHE A 77 -6.98 5.86 -1.01
CA PHE A 77 -5.95 4.94 -0.50
C PHE A 77 -6.48 3.94 0.54
N GLU A 78 -7.79 3.94 0.77
CA GLU A 78 -8.46 2.96 1.60
C GLU A 78 -8.31 1.54 1.01
N GLY A 79 -7.99 0.56 1.84
CA GLY A 79 -7.68 -0.83 1.47
C GLY A 79 -6.20 -1.07 1.11
N ASN A 80 -5.51 -0.02 0.65
CA ASN A 80 -4.10 -0.05 0.32
C ASN A 80 -3.24 0.27 1.54
N LEU A 81 -3.34 1.49 2.06
CA LEU A 81 -2.51 1.98 3.17
C LEU A 81 -3.17 1.81 4.54
N TRP A 82 -4.48 2.03 4.59
CA TRP A 82 -5.28 1.94 5.80
C TRP A 82 -6.62 1.28 5.50
N THR A 83 -7.26 0.77 6.53
CA THR A 83 -8.60 0.18 6.44
C THR A 83 -9.58 1.03 7.20
N SER A 84 -10.77 1.28 6.64
CA SER A 84 -11.85 1.91 7.39
C SER A 84 -12.79 0.85 7.95
N THR A 85 -13.21 1.04 9.19
CA THR A 85 -14.22 0.21 9.86
C THR A 85 -15.30 1.12 10.42
N LYS A 86 -16.56 0.72 10.19
CA LYS A 86 -17.70 1.46 10.73
C LYS A 86 -17.97 1.05 12.17
N THR A 87 -17.64 1.91 13.11
CA THR A 87 -17.94 1.74 14.53
C THR A 87 -19.13 2.62 14.90
N GLY A 88 -20.34 2.03 14.86
CA GLY A 88 -21.59 2.74 15.11
C GLY A 88 -21.94 3.74 14.00
N LYS A 89 -21.96 5.05 14.33
CA LYS A 89 -22.17 6.15 13.36
C LYS A 89 -20.88 6.72 12.78
N ALA A 90 -19.71 6.36 13.31
CA ALA A 90 -18.43 6.91 12.88
C ALA A 90 -17.65 5.91 12.01
N ILE A 91 -16.84 6.45 11.09
CA ILE A 91 -15.87 5.69 10.31
C ILE A 91 -14.51 5.89 10.98
N VAL A 92 -13.93 4.78 11.43
CA VAL A 92 -12.63 4.72 12.10
C VAL A 92 -11.62 4.12 11.13
N TYR A 93 -10.49 4.80 10.96
CA TYR A 93 -9.38 4.35 10.12
C TYR A 93 -8.32 3.71 11.02
N SER A 94 -7.81 2.56 10.57
CA SER A 94 -6.72 1.84 11.20
C SER A 94 -5.60 1.62 10.19
N SER A 95 -4.35 1.69 10.64
CA SER A 95 -3.21 1.35 9.77
C SER A 95 -3.30 -0.12 9.38
N LYS A 96 -3.07 -0.42 8.09
CA LYS A 96 -2.93 -1.81 7.67
C LYS A 96 -1.63 -2.33 8.26
N LYS A 97 -1.72 -3.06 9.38
CA LYS A 97 -0.59 -3.87 9.85
C LYS A 97 -0.29 -4.86 8.73
N GLU A 98 0.84 -4.66 8.06
CA GLU A 98 1.31 -5.58 7.04
C GLU A 98 1.35 -6.99 7.63
N ALA A 99 0.48 -7.86 7.13
CA ALA A 99 0.79 -9.27 7.12
C ALA A 99 1.92 -9.43 6.10
N THR A 100 3.17 -9.33 6.58
CA THR A 100 4.37 -9.65 5.83
C THR A 100 4.23 -11.07 5.28
N THR A 101 3.71 -11.19 4.07
CA THR A 101 3.68 -12.47 3.35
C THR A 101 4.89 -12.45 2.45
N ILE A 102 6.02 -12.79 3.05
CA ILE A 102 7.27 -13.09 2.35
C ILE A 102 6.93 -14.25 1.42
N THR A 103 6.76 -13.98 0.13
CA THR A 103 6.69 -15.05 -0.88
C THR A 103 8.12 -15.27 -1.36
N THR A 104 8.84 -16.14 -0.66
CA THR A 104 10.12 -16.67 -1.09
C THR A 104 9.87 -17.60 -2.26
N ASP A 105 9.87 -17.07 -3.48
CA ASP A 105 10.02 -17.88 -4.69
C ASP A 105 11.47 -18.36 -4.80
N THR A 106 11.85 -19.32 -3.94
CA THR A 106 13.06 -20.13 -4.10
C THR A 106 12.71 -21.29 -5.03
N THR A 107 13.03 -21.15 -6.30
CA THR A 107 13.21 -22.29 -7.21
C THR A 107 14.55 -22.12 -7.91
N ILE A 108 15.62 -22.38 -7.17
CA ILE A 108 16.88 -22.81 -7.78
C ILE A 108 16.64 -24.27 -8.15
N VAL A 109 16.48 -24.52 -9.46
CA VAL A 109 16.51 -25.87 -10.00
C VAL A 109 17.98 -26.31 -9.88
N GLU A 110 18.33 -27.03 -8.81
CA GLU A 110 19.58 -27.78 -8.76
C GLU A 110 19.47 -28.92 -9.77
N ASP A 111 19.91 -28.63 -10.99
CA ASP A 111 20.15 -29.61 -12.03
C ASP A 111 21.29 -30.52 -11.54
N SER A 112 20.90 -31.59 -10.85
CA SER A 112 21.79 -32.67 -10.43
C SER A 112 22.28 -33.40 -11.68
N LEU A 113 23.38 -32.92 -12.26
CA LEU A 113 24.17 -33.69 -13.21
C LEU A 113 24.80 -34.88 -12.47
N PHE A 114 24.05 -35.97 -12.38
CA PHE A 114 24.60 -37.31 -12.22
C PHE A 114 25.44 -37.63 -13.46
N LEU A 115 26.72 -37.27 -13.44
CA LEU A 115 27.69 -37.89 -14.34
C LEU A 115 28.14 -39.21 -13.68
N ALA A 116 27.41 -40.27 -14.01
CA ALA A 116 27.95 -41.61 -13.93
C ALA A 116 29.01 -41.76 -15.04
N VAL A 117 30.24 -42.12 -14.66
CA VAL A 117 31.17 -43.09 -15.27
C VAL A 117 32.49 -43.04 -14.51
#